data_AF-A0A7S2YIF4-F1
#
_entry.id   AF-A0A7S2YIF4-F1
#
_cell.length_a   1.000
_cell.length_b   1.000
_cell.length_c   1.000
_cell.angle_alpha   90.00
_cell.angle_beta   90.00
_cell.angle_gamma   90.00
#
_symmetry.space_group_name_H-M   'P 1'
#
loop_
_entity.id
_entity.type
_entity.pdbx_description
1 polymer ?
#
loop_
_entity_poly.entity_id
_entity_poly.type
_entity_poly.pdbx_seq_one_letter_code
_entity_poly.pdbx_strand_id
1 'polypeptide(L)'
;QSHSASTPFFLLLTSSLFEPASFEMDQEHVDDKDPTATAILPRIESLAEYQVMLHEEIRVYLTSLYAKHYTALAEQAATTTQQQQQLEQQTSTAEGQKWATQHVQQFCHRMKQSPKQAVLRINDLQRLDQRRELMQQVQQILSEWIAESQRQQQQQPDDATNHNITLVPLVQAHDKLDDVITIDFQIQQTTTTTTTTTTKKAKLDTTTSHTAFLPTSLFACRVPHPPLYRKLSLLEHTTQQSTTRATTMTTREQQGWPSTHRVILVDRYCGEAVLRGADIFVKGILIAETGIRANEAVAVYAHVNDKNGTTSSKVTCGMHLSQYQGHCIFLGLGRAQCDRAALFSQSSGVAVKLSIWP
;
A
#
# COMPACT_ATOMS: atom_id res chain seq x y z
N GLN A 1 -1.76 31.70 -34.51
CA GLN A 1 -2.86 30.72 -34.52
C GLN A 1 -2.62 29.76 -33.38
N SER A 2 -3.35 29.99 -32.29
CA SER A 2 -3.19 29.37 -30.99
C SER A 2 -4.13 28.17 -30.87
N HIS A 3 -3.57 26.97 -30.68
CA HIS A 3 -4.32 25.81 -30.20
C HIS A 3 -3.98 25.59 -28.73
N SER A 4 -4.90 26.01 -27.86
CA SER A 4 -4.93 25.67 -26.45
C SER A 4 -5.41 24.23 -26.30
N ALA A 5 -4.50 23.31 -25.99
CA ALA A 5 -4.87 21.97 -25.54
C ALA A 5 -5.24 22.05 -24.05
N SER A 6 -6.49 21.74 -23.72
CA SER A 6 -6.95 21.65 -22.33
C SER A 6 -6.35 20.39 -21.70
N THR A 7 -5.47 20.58 -20.73
CA THR A 7 -5.02 19.54 -19.81
C THR A 7 -6.15 19.11 -18.88
N PRO A 8 -6.39 17.80 -18.67
CA PRO A 8 -7.30 17.35 -17.63
C PRO A 8 -6.67 17.62 -16.25
N PHE A 9 -7.47 18.22 -15.37
CA PHE A 9 -7.16 18.50 -13.97
C PHE A 9 -6.82 17.18 -13.24
N PHE A 10 -5.57 16.99 -12.83
CA PHE A 10 -5.18 15.93 -11.91
C PHE A 10 -5.47 16.39 -10.48
N LEU A 11 -6.39 15.70 -9.81
CA LEU A 11 -6.57 15.78 -8.35
C LEU A 11 -5.37 15.09 -7.68
N LEU A 12 -4.30 15.85 -7.47
CA LEU A 12 -3.25 15.52 -6.50
C LEU A 12 -3.83 15.72 -5.10
N LEU A 13 -4.21 14.63 -4.44
CA LEU A 13 -4.44 14.63 -2.99
C LEU A 13 -3.06 14.75 -2.31
N THR A 14 -2.64 15.99 -2.04
CA THR A 14 -1.45 16.28 -1.24
C THR A 14 -1.77 16.02 0.22
N SER A 15 -1.18 14.98 0.79
CA SER A 15 -1.02 14.82 2.24
C SER A 15 0.12 15.73 2.71
N SER A 16 -0.14 17.04 2.79
CA SER A 16 0.60 17.95 3.65
C SER A 16 -0.24 18.22 4.88
N LEU A 17 0.22 17.78 6.05
CA LEU A 17 0.00 18.40 7.38
C LEU A 17 0.63 17.47 8.43
N PHE A 18 1.91 17.70 8.70
CA PHE A 18 2.52 17.35 9.98
C PHE A 18 3.50 18.49 10.30
N GLU A 19 2.94 19.60 10.76
CA GLU A 19 3.67 20.55 11.62
C GLU A 19 3.33 20.19 13.07
N PRO A 20 4.34 20.01 13.94
CA PRO A 20 4.09 19.87 15.37
C PRO A 20 3.82 21.27 15.95
N ALA A 21 2.58 21.54 16.32
CA ALA A 21 2.23 22.72 17.12
C ALA A 21 2.80 22.57 18.53
N SER A 22 3.74 23.45 18.88
CA SER A 22 4.19 23.69 20.25
C SER A 22 3.04 24.33 21.04
N PHE A 23 2.70 23.69 22.15
CA PHE A 23 1.67 24.12 23.11
C PHE A 23 2.29 25.17 24.03
N GLU A 24 2.06 26.46 23.77
CA GLU A 24 2.24 27.55 24.73
C GLU A 24 0.89 27.89 25.36
N MET A 25 0.90 27.94 26.68
CA MET A 25 -0.25 28.08 27.55
C MET A 25 -0.24 29.51 28.09
N ASP A 26 -0.98 30.42 27.45
CA ASP A 26 -1.16 31.78 27.94
C ASP A 26 -2.55 31.97 28.58
N GLN A 27 -2.50 32.62 29.74
CA GLN A 27 -3.59 32.84 30.68
C GLN A 27 -4.58 33.92 30.24
N GLU A 28 -5.85 33.61 30.48
CA GLU A 28 -6.96 34.45 30.96
C GLU A 28 -7.04 35.94 30.56
N HIS A 29 -8.08 36.25 29.76
CA HIS A 29 -8.96 37.39 30.04
C HIS A 29 -10.37 37.09 29.55
N VAL A 30 -11.32 36.91 30.49
CA VAL A 30 -12.76 36.81 30.20
C VAL A 30 -13.43 38.03 30.80
N ASP A 31 -13.90 38.90 29.92
CA ASP A 31 -14.81 39.98 30.24
C ASP A 31 -16.27 39.49 30.15
N ASP A 32 -17.06 40.12 31.01
CA ASP A 32 -18.37 39.73 31.51
C ASP A 32 -19.55 40.01 30.55
N LYS A 33 -20.67 39.32 30.82
CA LYS A 33 -22.09 39.56 30.41
C LYS A 33 -22.70 38.66 29.34
N ASP A 34 -23.48 37.68 29.81
CA ASP A 34 -24.91 37.57 29.44
C ASP A 34 -25.71 36.70 30.44
N PRO A 35 -26.90 37.13 30.92
CA PRO A 35 -27.69 36.37 31.88
C PRO A 35 -28.77 35.54 31.18
N THR A 36 -28.40 34.37 30.65
CA THR A 36 -29.37 33.30 30.40
C THR A 36 -29.40 32.38 31.61
N ALA A 37 -30.49 32.45 32.38
CA ALA A 37 -30.78 31.56 33.50
C ALA A 37 -30.97 30.12 33.01
N THR A 38 -29.87 29.40 32.83
CA THR A 38 -29.86 27.95 32.72
C THR A 38 -30.13 27.41 34.11
N ALA A 39 -31.26 26.72 34.30
CA ALA A 39 -31.53 26.00 35.54
C ALA A 39 -30.41 24.97 35.76
N ILE A 40 -29.49 25.30 36.67
CA ILE A 40 -28.44 24.38 37.12
C ILE A 40 -29.16 23.32 37.94
N LEU A 41 -29.46 22.19 37.31
CA LEU A 41 -29.79 20.97 38.05
C LEU A 41 -28.57 20.62 38.90
N PRO A 42 -28.73 20.40 40.22
CA PRO A 42 -27.61 20.11 41.10
C PRO A 42 -26.88 18.87 40.59
N ARG A 43 -25.56 18.99 40.43
CA ARG A 43 -24.69 17.87 40.09
C ARG A 43 -24.65 16.95 41.30
N ILE A 44 -25.31 15.80 41.19
CA ILE A 44 -25.39 14.82 42.26
C ILE A 44 -24.09 14.01 42.23
N GLU A 45 -23.27 14.13 43.27
CA GLU A 45 -21.93 13.54 43.30
C GLU A 45 -21.90 12.17 44.00
N SER A 46 -22.96 11.83 44.75
CA SER A 46 -23.07 10.52 45.39
C SER A 46 -24.51 10.02 45.58
N LEU A 47 -24.68 8.69 45.57
CA LEU A 47 -25.97 8.03 45.79
C LEU A 47 -26.58 8.33 47.19
N ALA A 48 -25.76 8.80 48.13
CA ALA A 48 -26.18 9.16 49.48
C ALA A 48 -27.04 10.44 49.50
N GLU A 49 -26.84 11.37 48.57
CA GLU A 49 -27.65 12.61 48.47
C GLU A 49 -29.06 12.32 47.96
N TYR A 50 -29.27 11.23 47.22
CA TYR A 50 -30.58 10.81 46.74
C TYR A 50 -31.44 10.12 47.82
N GLN A 51 -30.86 9.76 48.97
CA GLN A 51 -31.56 8.98 50.02
C GLN A 51 -32.58 9.77 50.84
N VAL A 52 -32.61 11.11 50.73
CA VAL A 52 -33.42 11.96 51.63
C VAL A 52 -34.85 12.21 51.12
N MET A 53 -35.19 11.84 49.87
CA MET A 53 -36.50 12.22 49.27
C MET A 53 -37.32 11.09 48.64
N LEU A 54 -36.81 9.85 48.62
CA LEU A 54 -37.54 8.74 48.02
C LEU A 54 -38.33 7.95 49.07
N HIS A 55 -39.61 7.67 48.77
CA HIS A 55 -40.45 6.78 49.55
C HIS A 55 -39.76 5.41 49.72
N GLU A 56 -39.85 4.83 50.92
CA GLU A 56 -39.07 3.64 51.32
C GLU A 56 -39.24 2.45 50.34
N GLU A 57 -40.45 2.27 49.81
CA GLU A 57 -40.76 1.23 48.83
C GLU A 57 -39.97 1.39 47.51
N ILE A 58 -39.77 2.63 47.05
CA ILE A 58 -38.99 2.93 45.85
C ILE A 58 -37.50 2.69 46.10
N ARG A 59 -37.01 2.99 47.31
CA ARG A 59 -35.62 2.68 47.71
C ARG A 59 -35.35 1.18 47.71
N VAL A 60 -36.25 0.38 48.28
CA VAL A 60 -36.10 -1.08 48.31
C VAL A 60 -36.12 -1.64 46.88
N TYR A 61 -37.01 -1.15 46.03
CA TYR A 61 -37.08 -1.56 44.62
C TYR A 61 -35.80 -1.24 43.86
N LEU A 62 -35.32 0.02 43.90
CA LEU A 62 -34.10 0.44 43.21
C LEU A 62 -32.87 -0.31 43.74
N THR A 63 -32.75 -0.49 45.05
CA THR A 63 -31.65 -1.26 45.65
C THR A 63 -31.64 -2.71 45.15
N SER A 64 -32.82 -3.33 45.01
CA SER A 64 -32.93 -4.68 44.45
C SER A 64 -32.54 -4.75 42.97
N LEU A 65 -32.86 -3.72 42.19
CA LEU A 65 -32.55 -3.61 40.77
C LEU A 65 -31.06 -3.41 40.54
N TYR A 66 -30.45 -2.52 41.32
CA TYR A 66 -29.00 -2.31 41.35
C TYR A 66 -28.27 -3.58 41.77
N ALA A 67 -28.72 -4.26 42.84
CA ALA A 67 -28.12 -5.51 43.28
C ALA A 67 -28.16 -6.58 42.17
N LYS A 68 -29.30 -6.74 41.48
CA LYS A 68 -29.44 -7.67 40.34
C LYS A 68 -28.51 -7.33 39.17
N HIS A 69 -28.36 -6.04 38.85
CA HIS A 69 -27.48 -5.60 37.77
C HIS A 69 -26.00 -5.82 38.10
N TYR A 70 -25.60 -5.54 39.34
CA TYR A 70 -24.21 -5.77 39.79
C TYR A 70 -23.86 -7.25 39.92
N THR A 71 -24.80 -8.11 40.36
CA THR A 71 -24.57 -9.56 40.36
C THR A 71 -24.40 -10.10 38.94
N ALA A 72 -25.19 -9.62 37.96
CA ALA A 72 -25.05 -10.01 36.57
C ALA A 72 -23.69 -9.58 35.96
N LEU A 73 -23.22 -8.37 36.28
CA LEU A 73 -21.89 -7.90 35.87
C LEU A 73 -20.76 -8.69 36.55
N ALA A 74 -20.91 -9.06 37.83
CA ALA A 74 -19.92 -9.86 38.54
C ALA A 74 -19.83 -11.30 37.99
N GLU A 75 -20.95 -11.91 37.62
CA GLU A 75 -21.00 -13.22 36.95
C GLU A 75 -20.36 -13.19 35.55
N GLN A 76 -20.58 -12.10 34.79
CA GLN A 76 -19.89 -11.87 33.52
C GLN A 76 -18.38 -11.71 33.73
N ALA A 77 -17.95 -10.94 34.72
CA ALA A 77 -16.52 -10.77 35.03
C ALA A 77 -15.85 -12.09 35.48
N ALA A 78 -16.54 -12.90 36.29
CA ALA A 78 -16.04 -14.19 36.76
C ALA A 78 -15.90 -15.21 35.61
N THR A 79 -16.88 -15.26 34.71
CA THR A 79 -16.82 -16.12 33.52
C THR A 79 -15.72 -15.69 32.54
N THR A 80 -15.51 -14.38 32.35
CA THR A 80 -14.37 -13.85 31.59
C THR A 80 -13.03 -14.25 32.22
N THR A 81 -12.91 -14.18 33.55
CA THR A 81 -11.67 -14.53 34.27
C THR A 81 -11.33 -16.01 34.11
N GLN A 82 -12.31 -16.90 34.22
CA GLN A 82 -12.10 -18.34 34.00
C GLN A 82 -11.73 -18.66 32.54
N GLN A 83 -12.37 -18.00 31.56
CA GLN A 83 -11.99 -18.16 30.15
C GLN A 83 -10.56 -17.68 29.88
N GLN A 84 -10.14 -16.60 30.52
CA GLN A 84 -8.79 -16.05 30.38
C GLN A 84 -7.73 -16.99 30.97
N GLN A 85 -7.98 -17.58 32.14
CA GLN A 85 -7.07 -18.58 32.74
C GLN A 85 -6.96 -19.86 31.89
N GLN A 86 -8.06 -20.32 31.29
CA GLN A 86 -8.02 -21.46 30.37
C GLN A 86 -7.25 -21.14 29.08
N LEU A 87 -7.39 -19.92 28.55
CA LEU A 87 -6.63 -19.46 27.38
C LEU A 87 -5.13 -19.32 27.69
N GLU A 88 -4.77 -18.85 28.89
CA GLU A 88 -3.37 -18.79 29.35
C GLU A 88 -2.75 -20.19 29.47
N GLN A 89 -3.49 -21.17 30.00
CA GLN A 89 -3.02 -22.55 30.06
C GLN A 89 -2.87 -23.17 28.67
N GLN A 90 -3.74 -22.83 27.72
CA GLN A 90 -3.63 -23.28 26.33
C GLN A 90 -2.47 -22.61 25.57
N THR A 91 -2.21 -21.32 25.82
CA THR A 91 -1.12 -20.57 25.19
C THR A 91 0.27 -20.89 25.76
N SER A 92 0.34 -21.41 26.99
CA SER A 92 1.58 -21.90 27.62
C SER A 92 2.07 -23.24 27.05
N THR A 93 1.26 -23.92 26.24
CA THR A 93 1.69 -25.17 25.59
C THR A 93 2.70 -24.88 24.47
N ALA A 94 3.61 -25.83 24.20
CA ALA A 94 4.53 -25.73 23.08
C ALA A 94 3.81 -25.54 21.73
N GLU A 95 2.58 -26.06 21.61
CA GLU A 95 1.71 -25.86 20.45
C GLU A 95 1.23 -24.40 20.34
N GLY A 96 0.85 -23.77 21.45
CA GLY A 96 0.50 -22.36 21.50
C GLY A 96 1.63 -21.44 21.05
N GLN A 97 2.86 -21.70 21.51
CA GLN A 97 4.05 -20.95 21.09
C GLN A 97 4.35 -21.12 19.59
N LYS A 98 4.21 -22.34 19.06
CA LYS A 98 4.40 -22.63 17.63
C LYS A 98 3.36 -21.90 16.78
N TRP A 99 2.09 -21.94 17.18
CA TRP A 99 1.00 -21.25 16.50
C TRP A 99 1.22 -19.73 16.50
N ALA A 100 1.59 -19.15 17.65
CA ALA A 100 1.89 -17.72 17.76
C ALA A 100 3.05 -17.30 16.86
N THR A 101 4.13 -18.09 16.82
CA THR A 101 5.28 -17.85 15.95
C THR A 101 4.87 -17.88 14.48
N GLN A 102 4.10 -18.88 14.07
CA GLN A 102 3.57 -19.01 12.71
C GLN A 102 2.65 -17.84 12.36
N HIS A 103 1.78 -17.43 13.27
CA HIS A 103 0.87 -16.31 13.07
C HIS A 103 1.65 -14.99 12.88
N VAL A 104 2.65 -14.72 13.71
CA VAL A 104 3.53 -13.54 13.58
C VAL A 104 4.29 -13.57 12.25
N GLN A 105 4.82 -14.72 11.84
CA GLN A 105 5.50 -14.86 10.54
C GLN A 105 4.56 -14.60 9.37
N GLN A 106 3.34 -15.15 9.42
CA GLN A 106 2.31 -14.90 8.41
C GLN A 106 1.90 -13.42 8.38
N PHE A 107 1.70 -12.79 9.54
CA PHE A 107 1.42 -11.36 9.65
C PHE A 107 2.56 -10.51 9.05
N CYS A 108 3.80 -10.81 9.41
CA CYS A 108 4.98 -10.14 8.85
C CYS A 108 5.13 -10.35 7.34
N HIS A 109 4.73 -11.51 6.82
CA HIS A 109 4.69 -11.77 5.39
C HIS A 109 3.58 -10.96 4.70
N ARG A 110 2.38 -10.91 5.27
CA ARG A 110 1.24 -10.13 4.74
C ARG A 110 1.50 -8.63 4.75
N MET A 111 2.17 -8.09 5.77
CA MET A 111 2.56 -6.67 5.82
C MET A 111 3.52 -6.25 4.71
N LYS A 112 4.18 -7.19 4.02
CA LYS A 112 5.05 -6.92 2.87
C LYS A 112 4.30 -6.92 1.55
N GLN A 113 3.02 -7.30 1.55
CA GLN A 113 2.16 -7.32 0.37
C GLN A 113 1.29 -6.06 0.37
N SER A 114 1.04 -5.48 -0.80
CA SER A 114 0.03 -4.43 -0.91
C SER A 114 -1.36 -5.00 -0.61
N PRO A 115 -2.28 -4.17 -0.06
CA PRO A 115 -3.67 -4.56 0.04
C PRO A 115 -4.23 -4.96 -1.33
N LYS A 116 -5.06 -6.00 -1.36
CA LYS A 116 -5.68 -6.48 -2.61
C LYS A 116 -6.69 -5.51 -3.19
N GLN A 117 -7.28 -4.68 -2.34
CA GLN A 117 -8.32 -3.73 -2.69
C GLN A 117 -7.86 -2.33 -2.29
N ALA A 118 -8.10 -1.38 -3.19
CA ALA A 118 -8.00 0.02 -2.86
C ALA A 118 -9.31 0.47 -2.21
N VAL A 119 -9.21 1.36 -1.24
CA VAL A 119 -10.35 1.87 -0.48
C VAL A 119 -10.34 3.38 -0.61
N LEU A 120 -11.44 3.96 -1.08
CA LEU A 120 -11.63 5.40 -1.17
C LEU A 120 -12.77 5.81 -0.25
N ARG A 121 -12.51 6.83 0.55
CA ARG A 121 -13.53 7.50 1.35
C ARG A 121 -14.14 8.65 0.55
N ILE A 122 -15.46 8.70 0.51
CA ILE A 122 -16.24 9.79 -0.07
C ILE A 122 -16.34 10.89 0.96
N ASN A 123 -16.15 12.15 0.54
CA ASN A 123 -16.31 13.27 1.44
C ASN A 123 -17.82 13.50 1.69
N ASP A 124 -18.28 13.23 2.92
CA ASP A 124 -19.69 13.25 3.35
C ASP A 124 -20.42 14.58 3.16
N LEU A 125 -19.70 15.68 2.90
CA LEU A 125 -20.31 16.96 2.49
C LEU A 125 -21.10 16.83 1.18
N GLN A 126 -20.81 15.79 0.40
CA GLN A 126 -21.52 15.39 -0.80
C GLN A 126 -22.54 14.29 -0.45
N ARG A 127 -23.84 14.58 -0.68
CA ARG A 127 -24.98 13.76 -0.24
C ARG A 127 -24.86 12.29 -0.69
N LEU A 128 -25.38 11.35 0.12
CA LEU A 128 -25.43 9.89 -0.17
C LEU A 128 -25.96 9.54 -1.57
N ASP A 129 -26.87 10.36 -2.13
CA ASP A 129 -27.40 10.17 -3.48
C ASP A 129 -26.31 10.23 -4.58
N GLN A 130 -25.20 10.92 -4.30
CA GLN A 130 -24.06 11.06 -5.19
C GLN A 130 -23.11 9.86 -5.14
N ARG A 131 -23.24 8.95 -4.17
CA ARG A 131 -22.36 7.76 -4.07
C ARG A 131 -22.41 6.91 -5.34
N ARG A 132 -23.61 6.63 -5.86
CA ARG A 132 -23.77 5.82 -7.09
C ARG A 132 -23.18 6.53 -8.30
N GLU A 133 -23.40 7.83 -8.42
CA GLU A 133 -22.85 8.64 -9.51
C GLU A 133 -21.32 8.68 -9.44
N LEU A 134 -20.76 8.92 -8.26
CA LEU A 134 -19.31 8.92 -8.03
C LEU A 134 -18.71 7.55 -8.34
N MET A 135 -19.35 6.45 -7.93
CA MET A 135 -18.89 5.10 -8.29
C MET A 135 -18.85 4.90 -9.81
N GLN A 136 -19.85 5.38 -10.55
CA GLN A 136 -19.87 5.33 -12.01
C GLN A 136 -18.77 6.19 -12.63
N GLN A 137 -18.53 7.39 -12.10
CA GLN A 137 -17.46 8.28 -12.55
C GLN A 137 -16.08 7.65 -12.30
N VAL A 138 -15.84 7.10 -11.10
CA VAL A 138 -14.58 6.41 -10.78
C VAL A 138 -14.38 5.19 -11.69
N GLN A 139 -15.43 4.39 -11.91
CA GLN A 139 -15.39 3.25 -12.83
C GLN A 139 -15.02 3.69 -14.25
N GLN A 140 -15.61 4.79 -14.74
CA GLN A 140 -15.32 5.35 -16.05
C GLN A 140 -13.87 5.82 -16.15
N ILE A 141 -13.40 6.63 -15.19
CA ILE A 141 -12.04 7.16 -15.15
C ILE A 141 -11.01 6.01 -15.17
N LEU A 142 -11.22 4.97 -14.37
CA LEU A 142 -10.33 3.80 -14.35
C LEU A 142 -10.36 3.04 -15.68
N SER A 143 -11.53 2.88 -16.29
CA SER A 143 -11.66 2.20 -17.58
C SER A 143 -10.94 2.97 -18.70
N GLU A 144 -11.08 4.30 -18.72
CA GLU A 144 -10.37 5.18 -19.65
C GLU A 144 -8.86 5.14 -19.43
N TRP A 145 -8.41 5.16 -18.18
CA TRP A 145 -6.98 5.05 -17.84
C TRP A 145 -6.37 3.71 -18.27
N ILE A 146 -7.08 2.59 -18.10
CA ILE A 146 -6.66 1.26 -18.57
C ILE A 146 -6.57 1.25 -20.10
N ALA A 147 -7.60 1.76 -20.78
CA ALA A 147 -7.64 1.81 -22.24
C ALA A 147 -6.51 2.66 -22.81
N GLU A 148 -6.23 3.82 -22.21
CA GLU A 148 -5.11 4.68 -22.59
C GLU A 148 -3.76 3.96 -22.39
N SER A 149 -3.59 3.28 -21.26
CA SER A 149 -2.36 2.53 -20.99
C SER A 149 -2.15 1.39 -21.98
N GLN A 150 -3.22 0.72 -22.42
CA GLN A 150 -3.15 -0.29 -23.48
C GLN A 150 -2.77 0.32 -24.84
N ARG A 151 -3.33 1.49 -25.21
CA ARG A 151 -2.96 2.20 -26.44
C ARG A 151 -1.49 2.56 -26.47
N GLN A 152 -0.95 3.05 -25.36
CA GLN A 152 0.47 3.40 -25.25
C GLN A 152 1.41 2.20 -25.38
N GLN A 153 0.94 0.99 -25.04
CA GLN A 153 1.72 -0.24 -25.25
C GLN A 153 1.69 -0.69 -26.71
N GLN A 154 0.54 -0.63 -27.38
CA GLN A 154 0.40 -1.04 -28.78
C GLN A 154 1.23 -0.21 -29.75
N GLN A 155 1.58 1.03 -29.39
CA GLN A 155 2.43 1.89 -30.20
C GLN A 155 3.91 1.48 -30.20
N GLN A 156 4.30 0.46 -29.43
CA GLN A 156 5.68 -0.03 -29.40
C GLN A 156 5.84 -1.31 -30.24
N PRO A 157 6.56 -1.26 -31.39
CA PRO A 157 6.59 -2.34 -32.36
C PRO A 157 7.45 -3.56 -31.98
N ASP A 158 8.27 -3.48 -30.92
CA ASP A 158 9.40 -4.41 -30.74
C ASP A 158 9.13 -5.62 -29.83
N ASP A 159 8.07 -5.62 -29.02
CA ASP A 159 7.76 -6.75 -28.11
C ASP A 159 6.38 -7.35 -28.41
N ALA A 160 6.30 -8.10 -29.52
CA ALA A 160 5.09 -8.76 -30.01
C ALA A 160 4.63 -9.97 -29.17
N THR A 161 4.94 -10.03 -27.87
CA THR A 161 4.37 -11.02 -26.97
C THR A 161 2.92 -10.66 -26.67
N ASN A 162 2.02 -11.18 -27.51
CA ASN A 162 0.56 -11.07 -27.42
C ASN A 162 0.04 -11.57 -26.06
N HIS A 163 -0.02 -10.69 -25.08
CA HIS A 163 -0.78 -10.91 -23.86
C HIS A 163 -2.12 -10.18 -23.99
N ASN A 164 -3.14 -10.91 -24.46
CA ASN A 164 -4.55 -10.49 -24.46
C ASN A 164 -5.11 -10.53 -23.02
N ILE A 165 -4.46 -9.81 -22.12
CA ILE A 165 -4.96 -9.61 -20.77
C ILE A 165 -5.68 -8.26 -20.76
N THR A 166 -6.93 -8.25 -20.30
CA THR A 166 -7.72 -7.04 -20.11
C THR A 166 -8.03 -6.89 -18.64
N LEU A 167 -7.73 -5.72 -18.07
CA LEU A 167 -8.11 -5.41 -16.71
C LEU A 167 -9.48 -4.73 -16.72
N VAL A 168 -10.37 -5.23 -15.88
CA VAL A 168 -11.69 -4.63 -15.66
C VAL A 168 -11.74 -4.12 -14.22
N PRO A 169 -11.85 -2.80 -14.00
CA PRO A 169 -12.01 -2.29 -12.66
C PRO A 169 -13.38 -2.70 -12.12
N LEU A 170 -13.44 -3.03 -10.84
CA LEU A 170 -14.67 -3.34 -10.12
C LEU A 170 -14.79 -2.36 -8.96
N VAL A 171 -15.63 -1.34 -9.14
CA VAL A 171 -15.94 -0.34 -8.10
C VAL A 171 -17.21 -0.74 -7.38
N GLN A 172 -17.12 -0.97 -6.06
CA GLN A 172 -18.23 -1.42 -5.22
C GLN A 172 -18.42 -0.53 -4.00
N ALA A 173 -19.66 -0.47 -3.51
CA ALA A 173 -19.99 0.11 -2.23
C ALA A 173 -19.48 -0.83 -1.12
N HIS A 174 -18.85 -0.30 -0.07
CA HIS A 174 -18.54 -1.08 1.12
C HIS A 174 -19.85 -1.46 1.86
N ASP A 175 -19.97 -2.72 2.28
CA ASP A 175 -21.21 -3.29 2.86
C ASP A 175 -21.63 -2.65 4.19
N LYS A 176 -20.65 -2.13 4.95
CA LYS A 176 -20.87 -1.62 6.32
C LYS A 176 -20.58 -0.12 6.49
N LEU A 177 -19.95 0.50 5.51
CA LEU A 177 -19.45 1.88 5.61
C LEU A 177 -20.05 2.65 4.43
N ASP A 178 -21.00 3.52 4.75
CA ASP A 178 -21.82 4.19 3.73
C ASP A 178 -21.03 5.19 2.89
N ASP A 179 -19.94 5.72 3.46
CA ASP A 179 -19.04 6.70 2.86
C ASP A 179 -17.80 6.05 2.20
N VAL A 180 -17.75 4.73 2.09
CA VAL A 180 -16.57 4.04 1.56
C VAL A 180 -16.92 3.28 0.28
N ILE A 181 -16.05 3.39 -0.71
CA ILE A 181 -16.04 2.56 -1.92
C ILE A 181 -14.78 1.71 -1.95
N THR A 182 -14.92 0.47 -2.39
CA THR A 182 -13.83 -0.46 -2.64
C THR A 182 -13.59 -0.56 -4.13
N ILE A 183 -12.31 -0.69 -4.51
CA ILE A 183 -11.88 -0.84 -5.89
C ILE A 183 -11.02 -2.09 -5.96
N ASP A 184 -11.44 -3.01 -6.83
CA ASP A 184 -10.74 -4.23 -7.18
C ASP A 184 -10.47 -4.27 -8.69
N PHE A 185 -9.60 -5.14 -9.14
CA PHE A 185 -9.31 -5.33 -10.57
C PHE A 185 -9.43 -6.80 -10.94
N GLN A 186 -10.32 -7.08 -11.89
CA GLN A 186 -10.46 -8.42 -12.44
C GLN A 186 -9.61 -8.55 -13.70
N ILE A 187 -8.81 -9.61 -13.75
CA ILE A 187 -8.09 -9.98 -14.96
C ILE A 187 -9.02 -10.85 -15.84
N GLN A 188 -9.32 -10.37 -17.04
CA GLN A 188 -9.97 -11.14 -18.09
C GLN A 188 -8.93 -11.58 -19.12
N GLN A 189 -8.78 -12.89 -19.31
CA GLN A 189 -7.95 -13.46 -20.37
C GLN A 189 -8.86 -13.91 -21.50
N THR A 190 -8.81 -13.22 -22.65
CA THR A 190 -9.45 -13.70 -23.87
C THR A 190 -8.56 -14.75 -24.51
N THR A 191 -8.85 -16.03 -24.22
CA THR A 191 -8.28 -17.15 -24.97
C THR A 191 -8.93 -17.17 -26.34
N THR A 192 -8.27 -16.59 -27.34
CA THR A 192 -8.64 -16.78 -28.74
C THR A 192 -8.28 -18.22 -29.11
N THR A 193 -9.14 -19.16 -28.74
CA THR A 193 -9.05 -20.54 -29.22
C THR A 193 -9.37 -20.47 -30.70
N THR A 194 -8.33 -20.43 -31.54
CA THR A 194 -8.45 -20.59 -32.99
C THR A 194 -8.91 -22.03 -33.22
N THR A 195 -10.20 -22.27 -33.06
CA THR A 195 -10.81 -23.57 -33.30
C THR A 195 -10.78 -23.78 -34.81
N THR A 196 -9.75 -24.47 -35.28
CA THR A 196 -9.71 -25.04 -36.63
C THR A 196 -10.94 -25.91 -36.78
N THR A 197 -11.85 -25.47 -37.64
CA THR A 197 -13.14 -26.08 -37.92
C THR A 197 -13.02 -27.58 -38.20
N THR A 198 -13.39 -28.39 -37.22
CA THR A 198 -14.00 -29.71 -37.46
C THR A 198 -15.37 -29.71 -36.79
N THR A 199 -16.39 -29.67 -37.64
CA THR A 199 -17.81 -29.59 -37.31
C THR A 199 -18.27 -30.77 -36.44
N LYS A 200 -18.45 -30.55 -35.15
CA LYS A 200 -19.40 -31.30 -34.32
C LYS A 200 -20.12 -30.36 -33.36
N LYS A 201 -21.45 -30.30 -33.50
CA LYS A 201 -22.39 -29.63 -32.59
C LYS A 201 -22.13 -30.11 -31.16
N ALA A 202 -21.70 -29.20 -30.29
CA ALA A 202 -21.69 -29.41 -28.85
C ALA A 202 -22.19 -28.15 -28.15
N LYS A 203 -22.77 -28.43 -26.99
CA LYS A 203 -23.73 -27.69 -26.17
C LYS A 203 -23.08 -26.46 -25.51
N LEU A 204 -23.86 -25.39 -25.41
CA LEU A 204 -23.51 -24.10 -24.80
C LEU A 204 -23.19 -24.29 -23.30
N ASP A 205 -21.93 -24.11 -22.91
CA ASP A 205 -21.47 -24.20 -21.53
C ASP A 205 -21.18 -22.81 -20.93
N THR A 206 -21.53 -22.73 -19.65
CA THR A 206 -21.53 -21.62 -18.71
C THR A 206 -20.16 -20.93 -18.59
N THR A 207 -20.14 -19.60 -18.66
CA THR A 207 -18.94 -18.77 -18.50
C THR A 207 -18.53 -18.72 -17.03
N THR A 208 -17.57 -19.56 -16.62
CA THR A 208 -16.98 -19.50 -15.28
C THR A 208 -15.98 -18.35 -15.21
N SER A 209 -16.38 -17.24 -14.59
CA SER A 209 -15.48 -16.11 -14.31
C SER A 209 -14.47 -16.51 -13.22
N HIS A 210 -13.25 -16.84 -13.61
CA HIS A 210 -12.14 -16.93 -12.67
C HIS A 210 -11.62 -15.52 -12.39
N THR A 211 -11.75 -15.03 -11.15
CA THR A 211 -10.98 -13.88 -10.66
C THR A 211 -9.51 -14.27 -10.65
N ALA A 212 -8.82 -14.03 -11.76
CA ALA A 212 -7.37 -14.18 -11.84
C ALA A 212 -6.75 -13.08 -10.96
N PHE A 213 -6.00 -13.51 -9.95
CA PHE A 213 -5.25 -12.62 -9.07
C PHE A 213 -4.14 -11.94 -9.89
N LEU A 214 -4.11 -10.62 -9.90
CA LEU A 214 -2.89 -9.86 -10.23
C LEU A 214 -1.74 -10.43 -9.41
N PRO A 215 -0.50 -10.44 -9.93
CA PRO A 215 0.66 -10.79 -9.13
C PRO A 215 0.82 -9.76 -8.00
N THR A 216 0.13 -9.99 -6.87
CA THR A 216 0.23 -9.21 -5.62
C THR A 216 1.55 -9.46 -4.89
N SER A 217 2.48 -10.18 -5.52
CA SER A 217 3.80 -10.45 -4.98
C SER A 217 4.85 -10.36 -6.07
N LEU A 218 5.97 -9.77 -5.68
CA LEU A 218 7.16 -9.45 -6.48
C LEU A 218 7.84 -10.70 -7.07
N PHE A 219 7.36 -11.90 -6.73
CA PHE A 219 7.90 -13.19 -7.15
C PHE A 219 7.47 -13.64 -8.55
N ALA A 220 6.45 -13.04 -9.15
CA ALA A 220 5.94 -13.46 -10.48
C ALA A 220 6.57 -12.72 -11.66
N CYS A 221 7.35 -11.67 -11.42
CA CYS A 221 8.01 -10.91 -12.48
C CYS A 221 9.21 -11.70 -13.03
N ARG A 222 9.24 -11.91 -14.35
CA ARG A 222 10.31 -12.61 -15.09
C ARG A 222 11.62 -11.82 -15.20
N VAL A 223 11.69 -10.62 -14.63
CA VAL A 223 12.92 -9.84 -14.60
C VAL A 223 13.82 -10.46 -13.53
N PRO A 224 15.07 -10.86 -13.89
CA PRO A 224 15.96 -11.59 -12.99
C PRO A 224 16.06 -10.85 -11.65
N HIS A 225 16.00 -11.64 -10.58
CA HIS A 225 16.19 -11.10 -9.23
C HIS A 225 17.50 -10.31 -9.22
N PRO A 226 17.51 -9.11 -8.59
CA PRO A 226 18.77 -8.44 -8.31
C PRO A 226 19.65 -9.42 -7.54
N PRO A 227 20.98 -9.30 -7.61
CA PRO A 227 21.89 -10.33 -7.13
C PRO A 227 21.53 -10.62 -5.68
N LEU A 228 20.91 -11.78 -5.43
CA LEU A 228 20.82 -12.30 -4.08
C LEU A 228 22.26 -12.41 -3.67
N TYR A 229 22.66 -11.54 -2.74
CA TYR A 229 23.99 -11.39 -2.20
C TYR A 229 24.63 -12.77 -2.21
N ARG A 230 25.41 -13.06 -3.27
CA ARG A 230 26.15 -14.32 -3.33
C ARG A 230 27.10 -14.10 -2.19
N LYS A 231 26.86 -14.79 -1.06
CA LYS A 231 27.88 -14.91 -0.03
C LYS A 231 29.11 -15.35 -0.80
N LEU A 232 30.00 -14.42 -1.10
CA LEU A 232 31.40 -14.69 -1.37
C LEU A 232 31.95 -15.14 -0.02
N SER A 233 31.46 -16.30 0.43
CA SER A 233 32.00 -17.01 1.54
C SER A 233 33.36 -17.48 1.09
N LEU A 234 34.39 -16.80 1.60
CA LEU A 234 35.50 -17.48 2.26
C LEU A 234 36.32 -18.46 1.39
N LEU A 235 36.49 -18.18 0.11
CA LEU A 235 37.49 -18.83 -0.73
C LEU A 235 38.35 -17.74 -1.36
N GLU A 236 39.34 -17.26 -0.59
CA GLU A 236 40.63 -16.72 -1.07
C GLU A 236 41.47 -16.19 0.10
N HIS A 237 41.66 -17.03 1.13
CA HIS A 237 42.93 -16.98 1.86
C HIS A 237 43.83 -18.02 1.22
N THR A 238 44.66 -17.60 0.26
CA THR A 238 46.07 -18.02 0.08
C THR A 238 46.60 -17.42 -1.21
N THR A 239 47.42 -16.38 -1.06
CA THR A 239 48.66 -16.07 -1.82
C THR A 239 48.77 -14.56 -2.03
N GLN A 240 49.57 -13.93 -1.17
CA GLN A 240 50.04 -12.56 -1.32
C GLN A 240 51.00 -12.50 -2.52
N GLN A 241 50.58 -11.90 -3.64
CA GLN A 241 51.50 -11.28 -4.57
C GLN A 241 50.94 -9.94 -5.06
N SER A 242 51.64 -8.90 -4.62
CA SER A 242 51.54 -7.50 -5.02
C SER A 242 51.62 -7.33 -6.54
N THR A 243 50.51 -7.00 -7.17
CA THR A 243 50.47 -6.40 -8.51
C THR A 243 49.31 -5.43 -8.59
N THR A 244 49.50 -4.38 -9.39
CA THR A 244 48.67 -3.18 -9.55
C THR A 244 47.16 -3.48 -9.58
N ARG A 245 46.42 -2.92 -8.60
CA ARG A 245 44.95 -3.00 -8.49
C ARG A 245 44.28 -2.27 -9.65
N ALA A 246 44.29 -2.87 -10.84
CA ALA A 246 43.30 -2.56 -11.86
C ALA A 246 41.94 -2.92 -11.25
N THR A 247 41.14 -1.91 -10.92
CA THR A 247 39.77 -2.11 -10.46
C THR A 247 39.00 -2.60 -11.68
N THR A 248 38.96 -3.90 -11.89
CA THR A 248 38.12 -4.53 -12.90
C THR A 248 36.68 -4.15 -12.58
N MET A 249 36.14 -3.18 -13.31
CA MET A 249 34.75 -2.78 -13.26
C MET A 249 33.92 -4.05 -13.48
N THR A 250 33.25 -4.52 -12.43
CA THR A 250 32.37 -5.68 -12.54
C THR A 250 31.29 -5.38 -13.55
N THR A 251 31.07 -6.29 -14.49
CA THR A 251 30.07 -6.07 -15.52
C THR A 251 28.68 -6.06 -14.88
N ARG A 252 27.76 -5.30 -15.47
CA ARG A 252 26.37 -5.19 -15.04
C ARG A 252 25.71 -6.56 -14.80
N GLU A 253 26.01 -7.52 -15.67
CA GLU A 253 25.52 -8.90 -15.59
C GLU A 253 26.10 -9.67 -14.40
N GLN A 254 27.38 -9.45 -14.06
CA GLN A 254 27.99 -10.03 -12.85
C GLN A 254 27.31 -9.51 -11.57
N GLN A 255 26.82 -8.28 -11.61
CA GLN A 255 25.99 -7.70 -10.56
C GLN A 255 24.52 -8.12 -10.66
N GLY A 256 24.13 -9.07 -11.50
CA GLY A 256 22.75 -9.59 -11.56
C GLY A 256 21.68 -8.60 -12.02
N TRP A 257 22.06 -7.44 -12.57
CA TRP A 257 21.08 -6.50 -13.14
C TRP A 257 20.57 -7.01 -14.49
N PRO A 258 19.30 -6.75 -14.85
CA PRO A 258 18.76 -7.16 -16.14
C PRO A 258 19.55 -6.49 -17.27
N SER A 259 19.88 -7.19 -18.36
CA SER A 259 20.56 -6.59 -19.52
C SER A 259 19.60 -5.87 -20.47
N THR A 260 18.30 -6.13 -20.35
CA THR A 260 17.26 -5.69 -21.31
C THR A 260 16.79 -4.25 -21.10
N HIS A 261 16.78 -3.75 -19.86
CA HIS A 261 16.17 -2.45 -19.51
C HIS A 261 17.07 -1.67 -18.57
N ARG A 262 17.22 -0.35 -18.75
CA ARG A 262 17.98 0.48 -17.81
C ARG A 262 17.35 0.47 -16.42
N VAL A 263 18.17 0.56 -15.37
CA VAL A 263 17.70 0.44 -13.98
C VAL A 263 17.49 1.80 -13.33
N ILE A 264 16.38 1.95 -12.61
CA ILE A 264 16.13 3.05 -11.66
C ILE A 264 15.88 2.45 -10.28
N LEU A 265 16.57 2.98 -9.26
CA LEU A 265 16.38 2.64 -7.87
C LEU A 265 15.68 3.80 -7.16
N VAL A 266 14.54 3.51 -6.55
CA VAL A 266 13.77 4.45 -5.73
C VAL A 266 13.99 4.20 -4.25
N ASP A 267 13.66 5.20 -3.43
CA ASP A 267 13.65 5.03 -1.99
C ASP A 267 12.53 4.08 -1.54
N ARG A 268 12.57 3.72 -0.26
CA ARG A 268 11.62 2.79 0.33
C ARG A 268 10.18 3.32 0.28
N TYR A 269 9.95 4.59 0.60
CA TYR A 269 8.60 5.16 0.70
C TYR A 269 7.95 5.31 -0.67
N CYS A 270 8.73 5.73 -1.66
CA CYS A 270 8.35 5.76 -3.06
C CYS A 270 8.03 4.35 -3.55
N GLY A 271 8.83 3.34 -3.20
CA GLY A 271 8.53 1.94 -3.50
C GLY A 271 7.20 1.48 -2.90
N GLU A 272 6.93 1.81 -1.63
CA GLU A 272 5.65 1.50 -0.98
C GLU A 272 4.46 2.23 -1.63
N ALA A 273 4.65 3.48 -2.09
CA ALA A 273 3.61 4.23 -2.82
C ALA A 273 3.34 3.63 -4.21
N VAL A 274 4.39 3.21 -4.91
CA VAL A 274 4.30 2.50 -6.20
C VAL A 274 3.48 1.21 -6.07
N LEU A 275 3.70 0.42 -5.01
CA LEU A 275 2.92 -0.80 -4.76
C LEU A 275 1.43 -0.53 -4.49
N ARG A 276 1.05 0.72 -4.22
CA ARG A 276 -0.34 1.19 -4.11
C ARG A 276 -0.86 1.84 -5.41
N GLY A 277 -0.08 1.81 -6.49
CA GLY A 277 -0.45 2.33 -7.81
C GLY A 277 0.04 3.75 -8.11
N ALA A 278 0.95 4.32 -7.32
CA ALA A 278 1.50 5.65 -7.62
C ALA A 278 2.54 5.60 -8.76
N ASP A 279 2.59 6.66 -9.56
CA ASP A 279 3.74 6.96 -10.41
C ASP A 279 4.95 7.39 -9.57
N ILE A 280 6.13 7.38 -10.19
CA ILE A 280 7.38 7.74 -9.51
C ILE A 280 7.70 9.19 -9.82
N PHE A 281 7.88 9.98 -8.77
CA PHE A 281 8.28 11.38 -8.85
C PHE A 281 9.80 11.52 -8.67
N VAL A 282 10.38 12.59 -9.22
CA VAL A 282 11.84 12.85 -9.21
C VAL A 282 12.45 12.74 -7.81
N LYS A 283 11.76 13.20 -6.76
CA LYS A 283 12.24 13.17 -5.37
C LYS A 283 12.39 11.76 -4.80
N GLY A 284 11.67 10.79 -5.34
CA GLY A 284 11.72 9.40 -4.87
C GLY A 284 12.88 8.59 -5.45
N ILE A 285 13.63 9.14 -6.41
CA ILE A 285 14.72 8.43 -7.09
C ILE A 285 16.02 8.60 -6.31
N LEU A 286 16.66 7.47 -5.99
CA LEU A 286 17.98 7.43 -5.36
C LEU A 286 19.08 7.26 -6.41
N ILE A 287 18.90 6.31 -7.32
CA ILE A 287 19.88 5.96 -8.35
C ILE A 287 19.15 5.81 -9.66
N ALA A 288 19.80 6.23 -10.74
CA ALA A 288 19.42 5.89 -12.09
C ALA A 288 20.66 5.34 -12.81
N GLU A 289 20.48 4.54 -13.84
CA GLU A 289 21.58 4.15 -14.70
C GLU A 289 21.99 5.31 -15.62
N THR A 290 23.23 5.29 -16.09
CA THR A 290 23.71 6.26 -17.08
C THR A 290 23.05 6.02 -18.44
N GLY A 291 22.81 7.10 -19.18
CA GLY A 291 22.24 7.05 -20.52
C GLY A 291 20.71 6.94 -20.59
N ILE A 292 19.99 6.94 -19.45
CA ILE A 292 18.52 6.99 -19.46
C ILE A 292 18.03 8.25 -20.16
N ARG A 293 17.16 8.05 -21.16
CA ARG A 293 16.48 9.11 -21.91
C ARG A 293 14.97 9.16 -21.61
N ALA A 294 14.36 10.31 -21.86
CA ALA A 294 12.92 10.45 -21.86
C ALA A 294 12.26 9.43 -22.83
N ASN A 295 11.12 8.89 -22.40
CA ASN A 295 10.34 7.82 -23.03
C ASN A 295 11.02 6.44 -23.14
N GLU A 296 12.23 6.26 -22.62
CA GLU A 296 12.90 4.96 -22.56
C GLU A 296 12.24 4.03 -21.55
N ALA A 297 12.17 2.73 -21.88
CA ALA A 297 11.69 1.70 -20.98
C ALA A 297 12.74 1.40 -19.89
N VAL A 298 12.32 1.40 -18.64
CA VAL A 298 13.19 1.25 -17.47
C VAL A 298 12.64 0.20 -16.51
N ALA A 299 13.55 -0.53 -15.87
CA ALA A 299 13.26 -1.44 -14.78
C ALA A 299 13.41 -0.71 -13.44
N VAL A 300 12.36 -0.71 -12.63
CA VAL A 300 12.33 0.01 -11.36
C VAL A 300 12.51 -0.95 -10.19
N TYR A 301 13.36 -0.54 -9.25
CA TYR A 301 13.63 -1.26 -8.01
C TYR A 301 13.46 -0.34 -6.80
N ALA A 302 12.95 -0.85 -5.68
CA ALA A 302 12.94 -0.14 -4.40
C ALA A 302 14.14 -0.55 -3.54
N HIS A 303 14.85 0.42 -2.97
CA HIS A 303 15.86 0.16 -1.95
C HIS A 303 15.23 -0.34 -0.65
N VAL A 304 15.80 -1.40 -0.06
CA VAL A 304 15.40 -1.94 1.24
C VAL A 304 16.61 -1.93 2.17
N ASN A 305 16.52 -1.18 3.26
CA ASN A 305 17.56 -1.15 4.28
C ASN A 305 17.67 -2.52 4.96
N ASP A 306 18.90 -2.99 5.13
CA ASP A 306 19.17 -4.13 6.01
C ASP A 306 18.95 -3.74 7.46
N LYS A 307 17.94 -4.35 8.08
CA LYS A 307 17.64 -4.16 9.51
C LYS A 307 18.78 -4.61 10.42
N ASN A 308 19.68 -5.46 9.92
CA ASN A 308 20.76 -6.00 10.72
C ASN A 308 21.92 -5.01 10.91
N GLY A 309 21.91 -3.84 10.26
CA GLY A 309 22.89 -2.76 10.48
C GLY A 309 24.34 -3.11 10.11
N THR A 310 24.62 -4.36 9.74
CA THR A 310 25.95 -4.88 9.41
C THR A 310 26.51 -4.30 8.12
N THR A 311 25.64 -3.77 7.27
CA THR A 311 25.95 -3.19 5.97
C THR A 311 25.04 -1.99 5.71
N SER A 312 25.10 -0.97 6.57
CA SER A 312 24.54 0.35 6.26
C SER A 312 25.37 1.02 5.17
N SER A 313 25.32 0.48 3.95
CA SER A 313 25.79 1.20 2.78
C SER A 313 24.85 2.38 2.60
N LYS A 314 25.32 3.56 3.01
CA LYS A 314 24.56 4.81 2.90
C LYS A 314 24.34 5.08 1.41
N VAL A 315 23.14 4.79 0.92
CA VAL A 315 22.74 5.10 -0.45
C VAL A 315 22.54 6.61 -0.55
N THR A 316 23.38 7.27 -1.32
CA THR A 316 23.24 8.70 -1.61
C THR A 316 22.51 8.92 -2.93
N CYS A 317 21.68 9.96 -2.97
CA CYS A 317 21.01 10.37 -4.20
C CYS A 317 22.06 10.72 -5.28
N GLY A 318 21.88 10.19 -6.49
CA GLY A 318 22.79 10.39 -7.61
C GLY A 318 23.97 9.42 -7.68
N MET A 319 24.11 8.51 -6.70
CA MET A 319 25.14 7.45 -6.71
C MET A 319 25.10 6.64 -8.03
N HIS A 320 26.24 6.13 -8.47
CA HIS A 320 26.28 5.28 -9.66
C HIS A 320 25.80 3.86 -9.33
N LEU A 321 25.06 3.22 -10.25
CA LEU A 321 24.49 1.89 -10.02
C LEU A 321 25.56 0.84 -9.68
N SER A 322 26.76 0.92 -10.29
CA SER A 322 27.84 -0.02 -10.01
C SER A 322 28.38 0.04 -8.57
N GLN A 323 28.12 1.13 -7.85
CA GLN A 323 28.52 1.33 -6.45
C GLN A 323 27.46 0.83 -5.46
N TYR A 324 26.27 0.48 -5.95
CA TYR A 324 25.18 0.00 -5.12
C TYR A 324 25.45 -1.43 -4.62
N GLN A 325 25.43 -1.60 -3.30
CA GLN A 325 25.67 -2.90 -2.64
C GLN A 325 24.49 -3.30 -1.71
N GLY A 326 23.37 -2.57 -1.77
CA GLY A 326 22.22 -2.78 -0.90
C GLY A 326 21.24 -3.84 -1.40
N HIS A 327 20.25 -4.17 -0.58
CA HIS A 327 19.12 -5.00 -0.98
C HIS A 327 18.08 -4.16 -1.71
N CYS A 328 17.57 -4.66 -2.82
CA CYS A 328 16.48 -4.02 -3.53
C CYS A 328 15.42 -5.03 -3.96
N ILE A 329 14.25 -4.50 -4.28
CA ILE A 329 13.07 -5.24 -4.69
C ILE A 329 12.64 -4.72 -6.05
N PHE A 330 12.48 -5.60 -7.04
CA PHE A 330 11.93 -5.22 -8.33
C PHE A 330 10.46 -4.82 -8.20
N LEU A 331 10.08 -3.62 -8.62
CA LEU A 331 8.71 -3.12 -8.54
C LEU A 331 7.93 -3.37 -9.84
N GLY A 332 8.59 -3.21 -10.98
CA GLY A 332 7.94 -3.26 -12.28
C GLY A 332 8.75 -2.56 -13.37
N LEU A 333 8.20 -2.59 -14.58
CA LEU A 333 8.71 -1.80 -15.70
C LEU A 333 7.95 -0.47 -15.79
N GLY A 334 8.56 0.52 -16.43
CA GLY A 334 7.93 1.81 -16.67
C GLY A 334 8.63 2.57 -17.78
N ARG A 335 8.17 3.80 -18.04
CA ARG A 335 8.80 4.72 -18.98
C ARG A 335 9.33 5.95 -18.27
N ALA A 336 10.60 6.25 -18.45
CA ALA A 336 11.19 7.50 -18.01
C ALA A 336 10.46 8.66 -18.69
N GLN A 337 10.12 9.71 -17.94
CA GLN A 337 9.50 10.93 -18.47
C GLN A 337 10.52 12.05 -18.69
N CYS A 338 11.74 11.87 -18.21
CA CYS A 338 12.84 12.81 -18.41
C CYS A 338 14.19 12.08 -18.40
N ASP A 339 15.22 12.75 -18.92
CA ASP A 339 16.58 12.21 -18.99
C ASP A 339 17.22 12.13 -17.61
N ARG A 340 18.27 11.31 -17.44
CA ARG A 340 19.00 11.19 -16.18
C ARG A 340 19.37 12.53 -15.54
N ALA A 341 19.86 13.49 -16.33
CA ALA A 341 20.28 14.79 -15.81
C ALA A 341 19.09 15.56 -15.21
N ALA A 342 17.91 15.45 -15.81
CA ALA A 342 16.68 16.06 -15.31
C ALA A 342 16.21 15.41 -14.00
N LEU A 343 16.34 14.08 -13.86
CA LEU A 343 15.97 13.35 -12.63
C LEU A 343 16.60 13.94 -11.36
N PHE A 344 17.85 14.40 -11.44
CA PHE A 344 18.59 14.92 -10.28
C PHE A 344 18.69 16.45 -10.21
N SER A 345 18.25 17.18 -11.25
CA SER A 345 18.26 18.65 -11.27
C SER A 345 16.88 19.26 -10.98
N GLN A 346 15.80 18.52 -11.25
CA GLN A 346 14.44 18.99 -11.02
C GLN A 346 14.01 18.82 -9.56
N SER A 347 13.26 19.79 -9.04
CA SER A 347 12.68 19.74 -7.69
C SER A 347 11.35 18.99 -7.63
N SER A 348 10.66 18.86 -8.76
CA SER A 348 9.34 18.22 -8.87
C SER A 348 9.10 17.72 -10.30
N GLY A 349 8.12 16.82 -10.44
CA GLY A 349 7.76 16.23 -11.72
C GLY A 349 7.64 14.71 -11.64
N VAL A 350 6.85 14.14 -12.56
CA VAL A 350 6.79 12.68 -12.76
C VAL A 350 8.07 12.26 -13.47
N ALA A 351 8.79 11.31 -12.88
CA ALA A 351 10.04 10.80 -13.40
C ALA A 351 9.84 9.49 -14.18
N VAL A 352 8.96 8.61 -13.69
CA VAL A 352 8.64 7.34 -14.35
C VAL A 352 7.15 7.08 -14.25
N LYS A 353 6.53 6.79 -15.39
CA LYS A 353 5.18 6.23 -15.46
C LYS A 353 5.27 4.72 -15.52
N LEU A 354 4.68 4.02 -14.56
CA LEU A 354 4.77 2.56 -14.51
C LEU A 354 3.86 1.91 -15.54
N SER A 355 4.32 0.82 -16.14
CA SER A 355 3.46 0.01 -17.00
C SER A 355 2.57 -0.86 -16.12
N ILE A 356 1.28 -0.91 -16.47
CA ILE A 356 0.30 -1.77 -15.79
C ILE A 356 0.61 -3.26 -16.02
N TRP A 357 1.39 -3.57 -17.05
CA TRP A 357 1.64 -4.93 -17.50
C TRP A 357 3.10 -5.33 -17.23
N PRO A 358 3.33 -6.57 -16.75
CA PRO A 358 4.64 -7.10 -16.40
C PRO A 358 5.50 -7.47 -17.61
#